data_AF-W3RHY1-F1
#
_entry.id   AF-W3RHY1-F1
#
_cell.length_a   1.000
_cell.length_b   1.000
_cell.length_c   1.000
_cell.angle_alpha   90.00
_cell.angle_beta   90.00
_cell.angle_gamma   90.00
#
_symmetry.space_group_name_H-M   'P 1'
#
loop_
_entity.id
_entity.type
_entity.pdbx_description
1 polymer ?
#
loop_
_entity_poly.entity_id
_entity_poly.type
_entity_poly.pdbx_seq_one_letter_code
_entity_poly.pdbx_strand_id
1 'polypeptide(L)'
;MLSVVADCAPVWDPRDPAQSRANPSTWQISYNPILHLIDYITEPDGGLGLEYETVIEPVLNAWMAEADLCDERVATASGGTEPRYTSNGWYQFDNEPKDVINAILATCDGWLAEAGDGTLAVKVGVYREPTVTLTQNEIFDFSLSYGQPDEQAVN
;
A
#
# COMPACT_ATOMS: atom_id res chain seq x y z
N MET A 1 -21.09 -23.21 14.42
CA MET A 1 -19.80 -22.54 14.12
C MET A 1 -19.99 -21.09 14.52
N LEU A 2 -19.25 -20.60 15.51
CA LEU A 2 -19.34 -19.21 15.96
C LEU A 2 -18.26 -18.43 15.21
N SER A 3 -18.63 -17.40 14.47
CA SER A 3 -17.68 -16.41 13.94
C SER A 3 -17.76 -15.16 14.81
N VAL A 4 -16.61 -14.50 15.02
CA VAL A 4 -16.53 -13.19 15.67
C VAL A 4 -15.93 -12.21 14.69
N VAL A 5 -16.41 -10.98 14.73
CA VAL A 5 -15.81 -9.82 14.05
C VAL A 5 -15.47 -8.83 15.15
N ALA A 6 -14.22 -8.39 15.17
CA ALA A 6 -13.72 -7.47 16.19
C ALA A 6 -12.69 -6.53 15.58
N ASP A 7 -12.69 -5.29 16.06
CA ASP A 7 -11.63 -4.32 15.78
C ASP A 7 -10.54 -4.48 16.84
N CYS A 8 -9.34 -4.88 16.41
CA CYS A 8 -8.29 -5.35 17.32
C CYS A 8 -7.16 -4.34 17.56
N ALA A 9 -6.87 -3.47 16.59
CA ALA A 9 -5.75 -2.53 16.66
C ALA A 9 -6.14 -1.17 16.05
N PRO A 10 -6.14 -0.08 16.83
CA PRO A 10 -6.24 1.27 16.28
C PRO A 10 -4.91 1.67 15.64
N VAL A 11 -4.96 2.54 14.63
CA VAL A 11 -3.79 3.08 13.94
C VAL A 11 -3.85 4.60 13.94
N TRP A 12 -2.68 5.23 13.85
CA TRP A 12 -2.58 6.68 13.74
C TRP A 12 -2.97 7.17 12.34
N ASP A 13 -3.90 8.13 12.26
CA ASP A 13 -4.18 8.88 11.03
C ASP A 13 -3.53 10.28 11.08
N PRO A 14 -2.51 10.57 10.25
CA PRO A 14 -1.90 11.90 10.16
C PRO A 14 -2.84 13.00 9.64
N ARG A 15 -3.96 12.63 8.99
CA ARG A 15 -4.94 13.57 8.43
C ARG A 15 -5.93 14.06 9.49
N ASP A 16 -6.03 13.36 10.62
CA ASP A 16 -6.89 13.73 11.74
C ASP A 16 -6.10 14.52 12.80
N PRO A 17 -6.32 15.85 12.92
CA PRO A 17 -5.58 16.68 13.88
C PRO A 17 -5.89 16.35 15.35
N ALA A 18 -6.92 15.54 15.63
CA ALA A 18 -7.20 15.06 16.99
C ALA A 18 -6.28 13.90 17.41
N GLN A 19 -5.59 13.25 16.45
CA GLN A 19 -4.69 12.15 16.72
C GLN A 19 -3.24 12.61 16.78
N SER A 20 -2.44 11.94 17.60
CA SER A 20 -1.00 12.19 17.71
C SER A 20 -0.23 10.88 17.63
N ARG A 21 0.78 10.84 16.76
CA ARG A 21 1.68 9.68 16.65
C ARG A 21 2.36 9.35 17.99
N ALA A 22 2.66 10.37 18.80
CA ALA A 22 3.30 10.18 20.10
C ALA A 22 2.33 9.70 21.20
N ASN A 23 1.02 9.66 20.94
CA ASN A 23 0.02 9.27 21.93
C ASN A 23 -0.98 8.23 21.36
N PRO A 24 -0.70 6.92 21.51
CA PRO A 24 -1.56 5.84 21.03
C PRO A 24 -2.99 5.85 21.57
N SER A 25 -3.25 6.50 22.72
CA SER A 25 -4.62 6.63 23.25
C SER A 25 -5.54 7.50 22.41
N THR A 26 -4.98 8.25 21.45
CA THR A 26 -5.73 9.09 20.50
C THR A 26 -6.05 8.38 19.21
N TRP A 27 -5.42 7.23 18.95
CA TRP A 27 -5.56 6.49 17.69
C TRP A 27 -6.95 5.87 17.59
N GLN A 28 -7.43 5.75 16.35
CA GLN A 28 -8.76 5.23 16.07
C GLN A 28 -8.68 4.01 15.15
N ILE A 29 -9.76 3.23 15.12
CA ILE A 29 -9.88 2.16 14.14
C ILE A 29 -9.99 2.79 12.75
N SER A 30 -9.14 2.33 11.84
CA SER A 30 -9.21 2.65 10.43
C SER A 30 -9.06 1.38 9.61
N TYR A 31 -9.68 1.36 8.44
CA TYR A 31 -9.59 0.28 7.46
C TYR A 31 -8.78 0.70 6.23
N ASN A 32 -8.09 1.85 6.31
CA ASN A 32 -7.33 2.39 5.20
C ASN A 32 -5.98 1.66 5.04
N PRO A 33 -5.69 1.07 3.87
CA PRO A 33 -4.48 0.28 3.66
C PRO A 33 -3.19 1.09 3.80
N ILE A 34 -3.21 2.38 3.44
CA ILE A 34 -2.02 3.23 3.53
C ILE A 34 -1.68 3.53 4.99
N LEU A 35 -2.68 3.73 5.84
CA LEU A 35 -2.45 3.92 7.28
C LEU A 35 -1.92 2.65 7.93
N HIS A 36 -2.46 1.47 7.57
CA HIS A 36 -1.93 0.18 8.02
C HIS A 36 -0.49 -0.03 7.57
N LEU A 37 -0.13 0.43 6.38
CA LEU A 37 1.23 0.32 5.87
C LEU A 37 2.20 1.25 6.61
N ILE A 38 1.80 2.49 6.92
CA ILE A 38 2.60 3.42 7.74
C ILE A 38 2.84 2.82 9.13
N ASP A 39 1.78 2.29 9.74
CA ASP A 39 1.84 1.64 11.04
C ASP A 39 2.83 0.46 11.01
N TYR A 40 2.62 -0.50 10.11
CA TYR A 40 3.49 -1.68 9.99
C TYR A 40 4.96 -1.33 9.69
N ILE A 41 5.23 -0.32 8.85
CA ILE A 41 6.60 0.08 8.51
C ILE A 41 7.32 0.69 9.73
N THR A 42 6.60 1.46 10.55
CA THR A 42 7.21 2.28 11.60
C THR A 42 7.01 1.76 13.02
N GLU A 43 6.18 0.72 13.20
CA GLU A 43 5.95 0.06 14.49
C GLU A 43 7.20 -0.75 14.90
N PRO A 44 7.87 -0.38 16.01
CA PRO A 44 9.05 -1.10 16.48
C PRO A 44 8.74 -2.49 17.05
N ASP A 45 7.54 -2.72 17.59
CA ASP A 45 7.16 -4.01 18.18
C ASP A 45 6.19 -4.77 17.27
N GLY A 46 6.74 -5.58 16.38
CA GLY A 46 5.97 -6.40 15.44
C GLY A 46 5.80 -5.81 14.04
N GLY A 47 6.25 -4.58 13.81
CA GLY A 47 6.45 -4.04 12.47
C GLY A 47 7.88 -4.19 11.97
N LEU A 48 8.24 -3.40 10.96
CA LEU A 48 9.62 -3.28 10.48
C LEU A 48 10.49 -2.37 11.35
N GLY A 49 9.88 -1.48 12.14
CA GLY A 49 10.58 -0.56 13.04
C GLY A 49 11.50 0.44 12.35
N LEU A 50 11.18 0.85 11.11
CA LEU A 50 11.96 1.90 10.42
C LEU A 50 11.69 3.27 11.05
N GLU A 51 12.72 4.14 11.06
CA GLU A 51 12.63 5.49 11.60
C GLU A 51 11.67 6.36 10.77
N TYR A 52 10.52 6.69 11.36
CA TYR A 52 9.45 7.47 10.72
C TYR A 52 9.97 8.80 10.14
N GLU A 53 10.80 9.50 10.91
CA GLU A 53 11.38 10.81 10.58
C GLU A 53 12.28 10.75 9.32
N THR A 54 12.85 9.57 9.05
CA THR A 54 13.71 9.32 7.88
C THR A 54 12.88 8.81 6.70
N VAL A 55 12.02 7.82 6.91
CA VAL A 55 11.39 7.08 5.80
C VAL A 55 10.05 7.64 5.34
N ILE A 56 9.28 8.29 6.22
CA ILE A 56 7.89 8.71 5.95
C ILE A 56 7.68 10.22 6.15
N GLU A 57 8.16 10.82 7.24
CA GLU A 57 7.92 12.24 7.56
C GLU A 57 8.21 13.20 6.38
N PRO A 58 9.35 13.08 5.66
CA PRO A 58 9.67 14.00 4.57
C PRO A 58 8.70 13.92 3.39
N VAL A 59 8.00 12.78 3.25
CA VAL A 59 7.09 12.45 2.15
C VAL A 59 5.66 12.23 2.62
N LEU A 60 5.32 12.56 3.87
CA LEU A 60 4.03 12.27 4.50
C LEU A 60 2.84 12.80 3.69
N ASN A 61 2.97 13.99 3.10
CA ASN A 61 1.93 14.58 2.27
C ASN A 61 1.58 13.71 1.05
N ALA A 62 2.58 13.05 0.45
CA ALA A 62 2.34 12.14 -0.67
C ALA A 62 1.60 10.89 -0.20
N TRP A 63 1.94 10.35 0.98
CA TRP A 63 1.25 9.21 1.57
C TRP A 63 -0.20 9.53 1.93
N MET A 64 -0.46 10.70 2.54
CA MET A 64 -1.82 11.15 2.85
C MET A 64 -2.67 11.28 1.58
N ALA A 65 -2.10 11.78 0.48
CA ALA A 65 -2.81 11.86 -0.79
C ALA A 65 -3.19 10.48 -1.35
N GLU A 66 -2.34 9.45 -1.18
CA GLU A 66 -2.70 8.08 -1.54
C GLU A 66 -3.74 7.47 -0.59
N ALA A 67 -3.70 7.81 0.71
CA ALA A 67 -4.73 7.41 1.67
C ALA A 67 -6.10 8.02 1.31
N ASP A 68 -6.14 9.28 0.89
CA ASP A 68 -7.37 9.95 0.44
C ASP A 68 -7.98 9.28 -0.79
N LEU A 69 -7.14 8.74 -1.69
CA LEU A 69 -7.59 7.98 -2.85
C LEU A 69 -8.19 6.62 -2.47
N CYS A 70 -7.69 5.98 -1.41
CA CYS A 70 -8.31 4.78 -0.86
C CYS A 70 -9.69 5.08 -0.25
N ASP A 71 -9.85 6.24 0.39
CA ASP A 71 -11.12 6.66 1.03
C ASP A 71 -12.14 7.27 0.04
N GLU A 72 -11.77 7.42 -1.24
CA GLU A 72 -12.67 7.91 -2.28
C GLU A 72 -13.95 7.05 -2.35
N ARG A 73 -15.12 7.69 -2.33
CA ARG A 73 -16.40 6.99 -2.33
C ARG A 73 -16.74 6.46 -3.72
N VAL A 74 -16.75 5.15 -3.88
CA VAL A 74 -17.14 4.46 -5.12
C VAL A 74 -18.57 3.97 -4.99
N ALA A 75 -19.38 4.17 -6.03
CA ALA A 75 -20.77 3.72 -6.07
C ALA A 75 -20.85 2.19 -6.20
N THR A 76 -21.66 1.56 -5.36
CA THR A 76 -21.89 0.12 -5.41
C THR A 76 -23.04 -0.21 -6.37
N ALA A 77 -23.04 -1.41 -6.94
CA ALA A 77 -24.14 -1.89 -7.78
C ALA A 77 -25.50 -1.95 -7.04
N SER A 78 -25.47 -2.02 -5.70
CA SER A 78 -26.64 -2.01 -4.83
C SER A 78 -27.17 -0.60 -4.49
N GLY A 79 -26.57 0.46 -5.03
CA GLY A 79 -27.04 1.85 -4.87
C GLY A 79 -26.48 2.60 -3.67
N GLY A 80 -25.43 2.07 -3.03
CA GLY A 80 -24.70 2.72 -1.94
C GLY A 80 -23.35 3.31 -2.39
N THR A 81 -22.54 3.72 -1.42
CA THR A 81 -21.12 4.03 -1.66
C THR A 81 -20.24 3.39 -0.61
N GLU A 82 -19.09 2.90 -1.04
CA GLU A 82 -18.05 2.35 -0.17
C GLU A 82 -16.70 3.01 -0.49
N PRO A 83 -15.74 3.00 0.44
CA PRO A 83 -14.36 3.39 0.14
C PRO A 83 -13.81 2.54 -1.01
N ARG A 84 -13.00 3.15 -1.88
CA ARG A 84 -12.38 2.49 -3.02
C ARG A 84 -11.57 1.27 -2.60
N TYR A 85 -10.77 1.40 -1.54
CA TYR A 85 -9.91 0.36 -1.02
C TYR A 85 -9.98 0.26 0.50
N THR A 86 -10.02 -0.97 1.00
CA THR A 86 -9.99 -1.26 2.44
C THR A 86 -9.07 -2.43 2.71
N SER A 87 -8.26 -2.34 3.76
CA SER A 87 -7.47 -3.44 4.28
C SER A 87 -8.01 -3.86 5.64
N ASN A 88 -8.04 -5.17 5.87
CA ASN A 88 -8.37 -5.80 7.13
C ASN A 88 -7.57 -7.09 7.22
N GLY A 89 -6.70 -7.21 8.22
CA GLY A 89 -5.80 -8.35 8.30
C GLY A 89 -5.21 -8.52 9.68
N TRP A 90 -4.47 -9.61 9.81
CA TRP A 90 -3.63 -9.91 10.95
C TRP A 90 -2.37 -10.60 10.40
N TYR A 91 -1.28 -10.48 11.14
CA TYR A 91 -0.03 -11.16 10.83
C TYR A 91 0.57 -11.70 12.13
N GLN A 92 1.52 -12.61 11.98
CA GLN A 92 2.30 -13.18 13.06
C GLN A 92 3.74 -12.70 12.95
N PHE A 93 4.47 -12.74 14.06
CA PHE A 93 5.89 -12.39 14.11
C PHE A 93 6.78 -13.31 13.27
N ASP A 94 6.29 -14.48 12.85
CA ASP A 94 7.00 -15.42 11.98
C ASP A 94 6.72 -15.21 10.48
N ASN A 95 5.79 -14.31 10.13
CA ASN A 95 5.56 -13.95 8.73
C ASN A 95 6.73 -13.12 8.21
N GLU A 96 7.16 -13.40 6.98
CA GLU A 96 8.18 -12.58 6.33
C GLU A 96 7.63 -11.16 6.16
N PRO A 97 8.38 -10.11 6.53
CA PRO A 97 7.86 -8.74 6.45
C PRO A 97 7.41 -8.31 5.06
N LYS A 98 8.07 -8.85 4.04
CA LYS A 98 7.68 -8.67 2.64
C LYS A 98 6.28 -9.21 2.35
N ASP A 99 5.91 -10.34 2.93
CA ASP A 99 4.59 -10.95 2.71
C ASP A 99 3.50 -10.12 3.37
N VAL A 100 3.75 -9.56 4.55
CA VAL A 100 2.82 -8.65 5.23
C VAL A 100 2.60 -7.37 4.40
N ILE A 101 3.69 -6.75 3.93
CA ILE A 101 3.61 -5.57 3.06
C ILE A 101 2.82 -5.89 1.78
N ASN A 102 3.15 -7.00 1.11
CA ASN A 102 2.48 -7.38 -0.13
C ASN A 102 0.99 -7.71 0.11
N ALA A 103 0.63 -8.29 1.25
CA ALA A 103 -0.76 -8.54 1.61
C ALA A 103 -1.54 -7.24 1.77
N ILE A 104 -0.95 -6.22 2.42
CA ILE A 104 -1.57 -4.89 2.54
C ILE A 104 -1.68 -4.22 1.16
N LEU A 105 -0.60 -4.17 0.38
CA LEU A 105 -0.57 -3.55 -0.94
C LEU A 105 -1.54 -4.21 -1.93
N ALA A 106 -1.74 -5.53 -1.84
CA ALA A 106 -2.69 -6.25 -2.68
C ALA A 106 -4.15 -5.76 -2.49
N THR A 107 -4.49 -5.19 -1.33
CA THR A 107 -5.84 -4.65 -1.07
C THR A 107 -6.14 -3.35 -1.83
N CYS A 108 -5.11 -2.65 -2.29
CA CYS A 108 -5.23 -1.37 -3.00
C CYS A 108 -4.56 -1.33 -4.37
N ASP A 109 -4.20 -2.51 -4.92
CA ASP A 109 -3.38 -2.63 -6.13
C ASP A 109 -2.16 -1.70 -6.08
N GLY A 110 -1.55 -1.68 -4.89
CA GLY A 110 -0.51 -0.73 -4.54
C GLY A 110 0.88 -1.26 -4.84
N TRP A 111 1.83 -0.33 -4.96
CA TRP A 111 3.25 -0.64 -4.98
C TRP A 111 4.03 0.31 -4.08
N LEU A 112 5.12 -0.21 -3.53
CA LEU A 112 6.04 0.49 -2.64
C LEU A 112 7.44 0.46 -3.27
N ALA A 113 8.13 1.60 -3.24
CA ALA A 113 9.53 1.69 -3.65
C ALA A 113 10.32 2.59 -2.70
N GLU A 114 11.62 2.37 -2.68
CA GLU A 114 12.56 3.25 -1.99
C GLU A 114 13.08 4.31 -2.97
N ALA A 115 13.05 5.57 -2.55
CA ALA A 115 13.65 6.67 -3.29
C ALA A 115 15.16 6.73 -3.01
N GLY A 116 15.91 7.43 -3.88
CA GLY A 116 17.37 7.52 -3.76
C GLY A 116 17.87 8.24 -2.50
N ASP A 117 16.99 8.89 -1.75
CA ASP A 117 17.28 9.56 -0.48
C ASP A 117 16.92 8.70 0.75
N GLY A 118 16.46 7.46 0.55
CA GLY A 118 16.04 6.54 1.62
C GLY A 118 14.60 6.72 2.07
N THR A 119 13.85 7.66 1.50
CA THR A 119 12.40 7.79 1.75
C THR A 119 11.62 6.70 1.02
N LEU A 120 10.43 6.36 1.53
CA LEU A 120 9.57 5.39 0.89
C LEU A 120 8.47 6.09 0.08
N ALA A 121 8.31 5.67 -1.17
CA ALA A 121 7.24 6.13 -2.05
C ALA A 121 6.21 5.02 -2.24
N VAL A 122 4.95 5.31 -1.92
CA VAL A 122 3.82 4.42 -2.16
C VAL A 122 2.91 4.99 -3.25
N LYS A 123 2.29 4.12 -4.03
CA LYS A 123 1.22 4.45 -4.96
C LYS A 123 0.12 3.41 -4.89
N VAL A 124 -1.13 3.86 -4.88
CA VAL A 124 -2.32 3.00 -4.98
C VAL A 124 -2.78 2.89 -6.43
N GLY A 125 -3.46 1.80 -6.74
CA GLY A 125 -4.00 1.52 -8.07
C GLY A 125 -5.16 2.44 -8.41
N VAL A 126 -4.87 3.62 -8.93
CA VAL A 126 -5.89 4.50 -9.53
C VAL A 126 -5.44 4.95 -10.90
N TYR A 127 -6.41 5.25 -11.76
CA TYR A 127 -6.09 5.82 -13.05
C TYR A 127 -5.39 7.17 -12.87
N ARG A 128 -4.23 7.32 -13.52
CA ARG A 128 -3.47 8.56 -13.59
C ARG A 128 -3.22 8.88 -15.04
N GLU A 129 -3.44 10.13 -15.41
CA GLU A 129 -3.16 10.58 -16.77
C GLU A 129 -1.67 10.39 -17.07
N PRO A 130 -1.31 9.67 -18.16
CA PRO A 130 0.08 9.49 -18.52
C PRO A 130 0.75 10.83 -18.84
N THR A 131 1.85 11.13 -18.14
CA THR A 131 2.62 12.36 -18.38
C THR A 131 3.75 12.17 -19.40
N VAL A 132 4.13 10.91 -19.64
CA VAL A 132 5.21 10.55 -20.57
C VAL A 132 4.62 9.68 -21.67
N THR A 133 4.82 10.11 -22.91
CA THR A 133 4.55 9.29 -24.09
C THR A 133 5.86 8.78 -24.62
N LEU A 134 6.08 7.47 -24.53
CA LEU A 134 7.21 6.82 -25.18
C LEU A 134 6.85 6.57 -26.65
N THR A 135 7.67 7.10 -27.54
CA THR A 135 7.61 6.84 -28.98
C THR A 135 8.68 5.84 -29.38
N GLN A 136 8.72 5.47 -30.65
CA GLN A 136 9.77 4.58 -31.17
C GLN A 136 11.18 5.15 -30.95
N ASN A 137 11.33 6.47 -30.83
CA ASN A 137 12.64 7.12 -30.66
C ASN A 137 13.27 6.83 -29.28
N GLU A 138 12.47 6.48 -28.28
CA GLU A 138 12.94 6.14 -26.94
C GLU A 138 13.29 4.64 -26.79
N ILE A 139 13.04 3.83 -27.83
CA ILE A 139 13.37 2.40 -27.86
C ILE A 139 14.73 2.21 -28.53
N PHE A 140 15.77 1.90 -27.75
CA PHE A 140 17.13 1.72 -28.26
C PHE A 140 17.36 0.38 -28.96
N ASP A 141 16.82 -0.69 -28.41
CA ASP A 141 16.88 -2.03 -28.99
C ASP A 141 15.72 -2.87 -28.44
N PHE A 142 15.24 -3.84 -29.21
CA PHE A 142 14.28 -4.82 -28.73
C PHE A 142 14.56 -6.17 -29.39
N SER A 143 14.53 -7.24 -28.59
CA SER A 143 14.53 -8.61 -29.10
C SER A 143 13.17 -9.23 -28.80
N LEU A 144 12.59 -9.90 -29.79
CA LEU A 144 11.30 -10.54 -29.67
C LEU A 144 11.46 -12.03 -29.97
N SER A 145 11.29 -12.85 -28.95
CA SER A 145 11.31 -14.31 -29.09
C SER A 145 9.88 -14.83 -29.08
N TYR A 146 9.38 -15.24 -30.25
CA TYR A 146 8.07 -15.87 -30.37
C TYR A 146 8.12 -17.35 -30.00
N GLY A 147 8.14 -17.65 -28.70
CA GLY A 147 8.07 -19.03 -28.18
C GLY A 147 9.23 -19.93 -28.61
N GLN A 148 9.35 -21.08 -27.94
CA GLN A 148 10.21 -22.16 -28.42
C GLN A 148 9.49 -22.87 -29.58
N PRO A 149 10.15 -23.16 -30.72
CA PRO A 149 9.61 -24.10 -31.69
C PRO A 149 9.37 -25.45 -31.02
N ASP A 150 8.26 -26.13 -31.36
CA ASP A 150 7.87 -27.45 -30.81
C ASP A 150 8.98 -28.52 -30.91
N GLU A 151 9.99 -28.31 -31.77
CA GLU A 151 11.16 -29.18 -31.93
C GLU A 151 12.14 -29.16 -30.74
N GLN A 152 12.03 -28.20 -29.81
CA GLN A 152 12.80 -28.17 -28.56
C GLN A 152 12.01 -28.66 -27.33
N ALA A 153 10.75 -29.07 -27.50
CA ALA A 153 10.00 -29.81 -26.49
C ALA A 153 10.48 -31.28 -26.49
N VAL A 154 11.64 -31.53 -25.87
CA VAL A 154 12.21 -32.89 -25.76
C VAL A 154 11.28 -33.78 -24.93
N ASN A 155 11.01 -34.98 -25.47
CA ASN A 155 10.31 -36.12 -24.88
C ASN A 155 10.80 -36.51 -23.48
#